data_AF-A0A0Q8RFS9-F1
#
_entry.id   AF-A0A0Q8RFS9-F1
#
_cell.length_a   1.000
_cell.length_b   1.000
_cell.length_c   1.000
_cell.angle_alpha   90.00
_cell.angle_beta   90.00
_cell.angle_gamma   90.00
#
_symmetry.space_group_name_H-M   'P 1'
#
loop_
_entity.id
_entity.type
_entity.pdbx_description
1 polymer ?
#
loop_
_entity_poly.entity_id
_entity_poly.type
_entity_poly.pdbx_seq_one_letter_code
_entity_poly.pdbx_strand_id
1 'polypeptide(L)'
;MSNQTLIARIEANLALLQARQGDARGLAESIRGNGKALEGMPYDLIREIESMAMDLDIAQWHDEDGFAPEIGPILVRVQSWLAKLPRDV
;
A
#
# COMPACT_ATOMS: atom_id res chain seq x y z
N MET A 1 -18.52 -4.13 -3.78
CA MET A 1 -17.89 -2.81 -3.54
C MET A 1 -17.04 -2.54 -4.76
N SER A 2 -17.13 -1.37 -5.41
CA SER A 2 -16.40 -1.14 -6.67
C SER A 2 -14.89 -1.03 -6.46
N ASN A 3 -14.11 -1.32 -7.50
CA ASN A 3 -12.66 -1.12 -7.50
C ASN A 3 -12.30 0.32 -7.11
N GLN A 4 -13.06 1.31 -7.60
CA GLN A 4 -12.86 2.71 -7.25
C GLN A 4 -12.93 2.96 -5.74
N THR A 5 -13.90 2.36 -5.04
CA THR A 5 -14.03 2.52 -3.57
C THR A 5 -12.85 1.87 -2.83
N LEU A 6 -12.41 0.70 -3.30
CA LEU A 6 -11.28 -0.03 -2.71
C LEU A 6 -9.96 0.73 -2.90
N ILE A 7 -9.73 1.26 -4.11
CA ILE A 7 -8.56 2.08 -4.45
C ILE A 7 -8.56 3.36 -3.60
N ALA A 8 -9.69 4.06 -3.51
CA ALA A 8 -9.80 5.29 -2.73
C ALA A 8 -9.47 5.07 -1.23
N ARG A 9 -9.82 3.90 -0.68
CA ARG A 9 -9.45 3.54 0.71
C ARG A 9 -7.94 3.36 0.87
N ILE A 10 -7.28 2.73 -0.10
CA ILE A 10 -5.81 2.57 -0.07
C ILE A 10 -5.15 3.96 -0.19
N GLU A 11 -5.60 4.78 -1.14
CA GLU A 11 -5.11 6.15 -1.35
C GLU A 11 -5.29 7.02 -0.08
N ALA A 12 -6.43 6.90 0.61
CA ALA A 12 -6.66 7.62 1.87
C ALA A 12 -5.68 7.20 2.98
N ASN A 13 -5.41 5.89 3.13
CA ASN A 13 -4.43 5.41 4.12
C ASN A 13 -3.01 5.85 3.78
N LEU A 14 -2.65 5.84 2.50
CA LEU A 14 -1.37 6.34 2.03
C LEU A 14 -1.21 7.83 2.36
N ALA A 15 -2.25 8.65 2.11
CA ALA A 15 -2.23 10.07 2.42
C ALA A 15 -2.07 10.33 3.94
N LEU A 16 -2.74 9.55 4.79
CA LEU A 16 -2.59 9.63 6.24
C LEU A 16 -1.16 9.35 6.69
N LEU A 17 -0.53 8.30 6.16
CA LEU A 17 0.86 7.96 6.47
C LEU A 17 1.83 9.06 6.00
N GLN A 18 1.61 9.62 4.80
CA GLN A 18 2.41 10.74 4.28
C GLN A 18 2.27 12.01 5.12
N ALA A 19 1.08 12.26 5.67
CA ALA A 19 0.82 13.35 6.60
C ALA A 19 1.29 13.06 8.03
N ARG A 20 1.89 11.89 8.29
CA ARG A 20 2.26 11.40 9.65
C ARG A 20 1.08 11.30 10.61
N GLN A 21 -0.12 11.07 10.07
CA GLN A 21 -1.39 10.91 10.79
C GLN A 21 -1.87 9.45 10.82
N GLY A 22 -1.09 8.54 10.22
CA GLY A 22 -1.28 7.10 10.25
C GLY A 22 0.06 6.38 10.36
N ASP A 23 0.03 5.06 10.31
CA ASP A 23 1.22 4.22 10.44
C ASP A 23 1.37 3.27 9.23
N ALA A 24 2.57 2.70 9.10
CA ALA A 24 2.91 1.80 7.99
C ALA A 24 2.04 0.54 7.98
N ARG A 25 1.68 0.04 9.17
CA ARG A 25 0.85 -1.15 9.35
C ARG A 25 -0.57 -0.95 8.81
N GLY A 26 -1.20 0.19 9.09
CA GLY A 26 -2.53 0.53 8.59
C GLY A 26 -2.55 0.57 7.06
N LEU A 27 -1.50 1.09 6.44
CA LEU A 27 -1.35 1.02 4.98
C LEU A 27 -1.15 -0.43 4.49
N ALA A 28 -0.33 -1.24 5.17
CA ALA A 28 -0.10 -2.64 4.81
C ALA A 28 -1.41 -3.46 4.87
N GLU A 29 -2.18 -3.33 5.94
CA GLU A 29 -3.48 -3.98 6.11
C GLU A 29 -4.48 -3.51 5.04
N SER A 30 -4.48 -2.20 4.72
CA SER A 30 -5.32 -1.64 3.66
C SER A 30 -4.97 -2.19 2.27
N ILE A 31 -3.69 -2.30 1.93
CA ILE A 31 -3.23 -2.89 0.65
C ILE A 31 -3.60 -4.38 0.59
N ARG A 32 -3.37 -5.17 1.66
CA ARG A 32 -3.74 -6.59 1.67
C ARG A 32 -5.25 -6.78 1.53
N GLY A 33 -6.05 -6.08 2.34
CA GLY A 33 -7.49 -6.26 2.38
C GLY A 33 -8.17 -5.75 1.12
N ASN A 34 -7.94 -4.47 0.78
CA ASN A 34 -8.61 -3.85 -0.37
C ASN A 34 -8.00 -4.33 -1.69
N GLY A 35 -6.67 -4.50 -1.77
CA GLY A 35 -5.99 -4.93 -2.99
C GLY A 35 -6.36 -6.35 -3.42
N LYS A 36 -6.54 -7.28 -2.47
CA LYS A 36 -7.03 -8.64 -2.79
C LYS A 36 -8.50 -8.68 -3.20
N ALA A 37 -9.27 -7.66 -2.82
CA ALA A 37 -10.67 -7.53 -3.18
C ALA A 37 -10.88 -6.84 -4.54
N LEU A 38 -9.82 -6.33 -5.18
CA LEU A 38 -9.90 -5.72 -6.50
C LEU A 38 -10.20 -6.79 -7.57
N GLU A 39 -11.18 -6.49 -8.39
CA GLU A 39 -11.60 -7.32 -9.51
C GLU A 39 -10.76 -7.01 -10.75
N GLY A 40 -10.53 -8.02 -11.61
CA GLY A 40 -9.83 -7.82 -12.89
C GLY A 40 -8.34 -7.49 -12.78
N MET A 41 -7.72 -7.75 -11.63
CA MET A 41 -6.31 -7.46 -11.38
C MET A 41 -5.36 -8.32 -12.22
N PRO A 42 -4.41 -7.70 -12.95
CA PRO A 42 -3.27 -8.40 -13.53
C PRO A 42 -2.45 -9.18 -12.48
N TYR A 43 -2.01 -10.39 -12.83
CA TYR A 43 -1.33 -11.29 -11.88
C TYR A 43 -0.03 -10.73 -11.31
N ASP A 44 0.73 -9.98 -12.10
CA ASP A 44 1.91 -9.24 -11.68
C ASP A 44 1.57 -8.23 -10.57
N LEU A 45 0.49 -7.47 -10.71
CA LEU A 45 0.06 -6.52 -9.68
C LEU A 45 -0.45 -7.22 -8.40
N ILE A 46 -1.08 -8.39 -8.53
CA ILE A 46 -1.49 -9.20 -7.36
C ILE A 46 -0.26 -9.65 -6.57
N ARG A 47 0.80 -10.08 -7.26
CA ARG A 47 2.04 -10.55 -6.62
C ARG A 47 2.77 -9.44 -5.85
N GLU A 48 2.59 -8.19 -6.26
CA GLU A 48 3.21 -7.05 -5.59
C GLU A 48 2.57 -6.74 -4.23
N ILE A 49 1.30 -7.14 -3.99
CA ILE A 49 0.56 -6.82 -2.75
C ILE A 49 1.31 -7.30 -1.50
N GLU A 50 1.66 -8.58 -1.43
CA GLU A 50 2.29 -9.14 -0.22
C GLU A 50 3.71 -8.61 -0.03
N SER A 51 4.44 -8.36 -1.13
CA SER A 51 5.78 -7.77 -1.04
C SER A 51 5.72 -6.36 -0.47
N MET A 52 4.82 -5.50 -0.98
CA MET A 52 4.69 -4.12 -0.45
C MET A 52 4.19 -4.11 0.99
N ALA A 53 3.21 -4.96 1.32
CA ALA A 53 2.69 -5.04 2.68
C ALA A 53 3.76 -5.54 3.67
N MET A 54 4.61 -6.48 3.26
CA MET A 54 5.74 -6.93 4.06
C MET A 54 6.79 -5.82 4.23
N ASP A 55 7.13 -5.09 3.17
CA ASP A 55 8.07 -3.97 3.26
C ASP A 55 7.57 -2.90 4.24
N LEU A 56 6.27 -2.58 4.21
CA LEU A 56 5.62 -1.67 5.16
C LEU A 56 5.62 -2.22 6.59
N ASP A 57 5.34 -3.51 6.76
CA ASP A 57 5.42 -4.16 8.08
C ASP A 57 6.84 -4.15 8.64
N ILE A 58 7.89 -4.21 7.80
CA ILE A 58 9.28 -4.08 8.24
C ILE A 58 9.59 -2.62 8.58
N ALA A 59 9.18 -1.69 7.72
CA ALA A 59 9.43 -0.25 7.91
C ALA A 59 8.77 0.32 9.17
N GLN A 60 7.71 -0.32 9.69
CA GLN A 60 7.12 0.07 10.97
C GLN A 60 8.10 -0.06 12.16
N TRP A 61 9.09 -0.95 12.05
CA TRP A 61 10.11 -1.19 13.07
C TRP A 61 11.36 -0.33 12.85
N HIS A 62 11.29 0.64 11.93
CA HIS A 62 12.35 1.61 11.69
C HIS A 62 12.39 2.64 12.83
N ASP A 63 12.65 2.18 14.04
CA ASP A 63 13.02 3.04 15.17
C ASP A 63 14.45 2.70 15.63
N GLU A 64 15.21 3.78 15.75
CA GLU A 64 16.50 3.98 16.44
C GLU A 64 17.76 3.22 15.99
N ASP A 65 17.69 1.98 15.48
CA ASP A 65 18.90 1.19 15.20
C ASP A 65 19.38 1.24 13.72
N GLY A 66 18.64 1.92 12.83
CA GLY A 66 19.04 2.12 11.42
C GLY A 66 19.02 0.87 10.52
N PHE A 67 18.41 -0.22 10.98
CA PHE A 67 18.40 -1.53 10.29
C PHE A 67 17.21 -1.81 9.39
N ALA A 68 16.18 -0.94 9.37
CA ALA A 68 14.99 -1.14 8.55
C ALA A 68 15.06 -0.34 7.24
N PRO A 69 14.27 -0.70 6.21
CA PRO A 69 14.18 0.07 4.97
C PRO A 69 13.56 1.45 5.23
N GLU A 70 14.08 2.48 4.55
CA GLU A 70 13.44 3.78 4.55
C GLU A 70 12.01 3.68 4.03
N ILE A 71 11.07 4.29 4.74
CA ILE A 71 9.66 4.25 4.36
C ILE A 71 9.38 5.00 3.04
N GLY A 72 10.16 6.05 2.73
CA GLY A 72 9.97 6.90 1.56
C GLY A 72 9.92 6.13 0.22
N PRO A 73 10.95 5.33 -0.12
CA PRO A 73 10.94 4.47 -1.31
C PRO A 73 9.74 3.52 -1.39
N ILE A 74 9.29 2.98 -0.25
CA ILE A 74 8.12 2.10 -0.19
C ILE A 74 6.85 2.86 -0.57
N LEU A 75 6.68 4.10 -0.08
CA LEU A 75 5.52 4.93 -0.43
C LEU A 75 5.47 5.26 -1.93
N VAL A 76 6.63 5.55 -2.54
CA VAL A 76 6.74 5.79 -4.00
C VAL A 76 6.35 4.54 -4.80
N ARG A 77 6.77 3.36 -4.33
CA ARG A 77 6.37 2.08 -4.94
C ARG A 77 4.86 1.86 -4.83
N VAL A 78 4.25 2.11 -3.68
CA VAL A 78 2.79 2.00 -3.49
C VAL A 78 2.05 2.96 -4.42
N GLN A 79 2.49 4.21 -4.55
CA GLN A 79 1.91 5.16 -5.52
C GLN A 79 1.99 4.66 -6.97
N SER A 80 3.15 4.13 -7.35
CA SER A 80 3.37 3.59 -8.69
C SER A 80 2.50 2.37 -8.98
N TRP A 81 2.27 1.52 -7.97
CA TRP A 81 1.35 0.39 -8.07
C TRP A 81 -0.12 0.86 -8.19
N LEU A 82 -0.54 1.81 -7.34
CA LEU A 82 -1.89 2.42 -7.39
C LEU A 82 -2.22 3.01 -8.77
N ALA A 83 -1.23 3.62 -9.43
CA ALA A 83 -1.40 4.21 -10.76
C ALA A 83 -1.71 3.18 -11.87
N LYS A 84 -1.35 1.91 -11.66
CA LYS A 84 -1.55 0.81 -12.63
C LYS A 84 -2.84 0.03 -12.41
N LEU A 85 -3.56 0.30 -11.31
CA LEU A 85 -4.75 -0.46 -10.97
C LEU A 85 -5.90 -0.20 -11.95
N PRO A 86 -6.70 -1.23 -12.29
CA PRO A 86 -7.90 -1.04 -13.08
C PRO A 86 -8.88 -0.14 -12.31
N ARG A 87 -9.12 1.05 -12.83
CA ARG A 87 -10.17 1.95 -12.37
C ARG A 87 -11.34 1.75 -13.34
N ASP A 88 -12.44 1.18 -12.86
CA ASP A 88 -13.66 1.11 -13.66
C ASP A 88 -14.02 2.55 -14.08
N VAL A 89 -14.16 2.77 -15.39
CA VAL A 89 -14.50 4.08 -15.99
C VAL A 89 -16.00 4.30 -15.93
#